data_AF-A0A955PBT5-F1
#
_entry.id   AF-A0A955PBT5-F1
#
_cell.length_a   1.000
_cell.length_b   1.000
_cell.length_c   1.000
_cell.angle_alpha   90.00
_cell.angle_beta   90.00
_cell.angle_gamma   90.00
#
_symmetry.space_group_name_H-M   'P 1'
#
loop_
_entity.id
_entity.type
_entity.pdbx_description
1 polymer ?
#
loop_
_entity_poly.entity_id
_entity_poly.type
_entity_poly.pdbx_seq_one_letter_code
_entity_poly.pdbx_strand_id
1 'polypeptide(L)'
;MRLRMGWILAISVWLHPICATTFEDPAPPEFHPLENKTIPAATAHPDVTFHALPKRLSPDAATTDWTCFLGPTHDGYSKETNLL
;
A
#
# COMPACT_ATOMS: atom_id res chain seq x y z
N MET A 1 -41.48 49.64 21.61
CA MET A 1 -41.21 49.07 22.95
C MET A 1 -41.30 47.55 22.83
N ARG A 2 -40.20 46.83 23.12
CA ARG A 2 -40.03 45.34 23.24
C ARG A 2 -40.26 44.52 21.96
N LEU A 3 -39.24 44.19 21.15
CA LEU A 3 -38.18 43.18 21.33
C LEU A 3 -38.74 41.76 21.58
N ARG A 4 -38.64 40.86 20.57
CA ARG A 4 -38.14 39.47 20.62
C ARG A 4 -38.28 38.81 19.23
N MET A 5 -37.45 39.24 18.27
CA MET A 5 -37.20 38.47 17.03
C MET A 5 -36.17 37.38 17.39
N GLY A 6 -36.63 36.37 18.12
CA GLY A 6 -35.80 35.34 18.72
C GLY A 6 -35.88 34.03 17.92
N TRP A 7 -34.83 33.73 17.15
CA TRP A 7 -34.27 32.39 17.05
C TRP A 7 -35.25 31.24 16.75
N ILE A 8 -35.66 31.08 15.48
CA ILE A 8 -36.22 29.80 14.97
C ILE A 8 -35.44 29.39 13.70
N LEU A 9 -34.11 29.40 13.80
CA LEU A 9 -33.23 28.75 12.82
C LEU A 9 -32.08 28.10 13.57
N ALA A 10 -32.43 27.39 14.64
CA ALA A 10 -31.52 26.54 15.36
C ALA A 10 -32.27 25.25 15.69
N ILE A 11 -31.67 24.13 15.27
CA ILE A 11 -31.88 22.79 15.85
C ILE A 11 -33.06 22.00 15.26
N SER A 12 -32.90 21.55 14.02
CA SER A 12 -33.38 20.22 13.61
C SER A 12 -32.28 19.47 12.85
N VAL A 13 -31.09 19.46 13.45
CA VAL A 13 -30.16 18.32 13.32
C VAL A 13 -30.38 17.46 14.57
N TRP A 14 -31.61 16.98 14.74
CA TRP A 14 -31.88 15.91 15.71
C TRP A 14 -31.60 14.59 15.00
N LEU A 15 -30.36 14.14 15.21
CA LEU A 15 -30.09 12.78 15.62
C LEU A 15 -30.62 11.68 14.69
N HIS A 16 -30.03 11.58 13.49
CA HIS A 16 -29.87 10.24 12.93
C HIS A 16 -28.61 9.66 13.58
N PRO A 17 -28.71 8.73 14.55
CA PRO A 17 -27.59 7.86 14.81
C PRO A 17 -27.41 7.08 13.51
N ILE A 18 -26.41 7.48 12.72
CA ILE A 18 -25.88 6.63 11.65
C ILE A 18 -25.15 5.52 12.40
N CYS A 19 -25.91 4.57 12.94
CA CYS A 19 -25.37 3.29 13.35
C CYS A 19 -24.98 2.59 12.06
N ALA A 20 -23.70 2.70 11.69
CA ALA A 20 -23.13 1.78 10.73
C ALA A 20 -23.27 0.37 11.32
N THR A 21 -24.15 -0.44 10.74
CA THR A 21 -24.20 -1.87 11.05
C THR A 21 -22.88 -2.47 10.57
N THR A 22 -22.14 -3.12 11.46
CA THR A 22 -20.96 -3.89 11.08
C THR A 22 -21.41 -4.97 10.11
N PHE A 23 -20.94 -4.90 8.87
CA PHE A 23 -21.16 -5.94 7.87
C PHE A 23 -20.19 -7.09 8.20
N GLU A 24 -20.74 -8.24 8.58
CA GLU A 24 -20.00 -9.49 8.77
C GLU A 24 -19.92 -10.21 7.43
N ASP A 25 -18.72 -10.62 7.03
CA ASP A 25 -18.52 -11.44 5.85
C ASP A 25 -19.20 -12.81 6.07
N PRO A 26 -20.18 -13.23 5.23
CA PRO A 26 -20.88 -14.49 5.42
C PRO A 26 -20.01 -15.74 5.16
N ALA A 27 -18.84 -15.59 4.55
CA ALA A 27 -17.95 -16.71 4.25
C ALA A 27 -16.48 -16.27 4.35
N PRO A 28 -15.99 -15.96 5.57
CA PRO A 28 -14.59 -15.60 5.75
C PRO A 28 -13.72 -16.78 5.28
N PRO A 29 -12.63 -16.51 4.53
CA PRO A 29 -11.73 -17.58 4.11
C PRO A 29 -11.11 -18.25 5.34
N GLU A 30 -10.96 -19.57 5.29
CA GLU A 30 -10.23 -20.29 6.32
C GLU A 30 -8.76 -19.85 6.32
N PHE A 31 -8.21 -19.58 7.50
CA PHE A 31 -6.80 -19.24 7.64
C PHE A 31 -5.94 -20.49 7.51
N HIS A 32 -5.13 -20.56 6.45
CA HIS A 32 -4.15 -21.61 6.24
C HIS A 32 -2.77 -21.12 6.72
N PRO A 33 -2.24 -21.61 7.86
CA PRO A 33 -0.93 -21.18 8.33
C PRO A 33 0.15 -21.58 7.32
N LEU A 34 1.00 -20.62 6.96
CA LEU A 34 2.16 -20.89 6.12
C LEU A 34 3.17 -21.72 6.90
N GLU A 35 3.67 -22.80 6.29
CA GLU A 35 4.80 -23.53 6.84
C GLU A 35 6.04 -22.62 6.82
N ASN A 36 6.63 -22.42 8.00
CA ASN A 36 7.91 -21.73 8.12
C ASN A 36 9.02 -22.62 7.57
N LYS A 37 9.19 -22.59 6.25
CA LYS A 37 10.22 -23.34 5.55
C LYS A 37 11.54 -22.61 5.64
N THR A 38 12.57 -23.28 6.13
CA THR A 38 13.94 -22.75 6.10
C THR A 38 14.37 -22.54 4.64
N ILE A 39 14.82 -21.32 4.32
CA ILE A 39 15.40 -21.01 3.02
C ILE A 39 16.73 -21.76 2.91
N PRO A 40 16.93 -22.62 1.90
CA PRO A 40 18.18 -23.34 1.74
C PRO A 40 19.32 -22.36 1.44
N ALA A 41 20.53 -22.71 1.87
CA ALA A 41 21.72 -21.94 1.53
C ALA A 41 21.93 -21.92 0.01
N ALA A 42 22.39 -20.77 -0.50
CA ALA A 42 22.76 -20.65 -1.90
C ALA A 42 23.86 -21.67 -2.25
N THR A 43 23.64 -22.42 -3.33
CA THR A 43 24.60 -23.43 -3.82
C THR A 43 25.06 -23.02 -5.22
N ALA A 44 26.33 -23.27 -5.55
CA ALA A 44 26.84 -23.03 -6.89
C ALA A 44 26.14 -23.94 -7.91
N HIS A 45 25.73 -23.38 -9.04
CA HIS A 45 25.12 -24.12 -10.16
C HIS A 45 26.15 -24.21 -11.30
N PRO A 46 26.36 -25.39 -11.92
CA PRO A 46 27.41 -25.58 -12.94
C PRO A 46 27.24 -24.67 -14.16
N ASP A 47 26.00 -24.33 -14.52
CA ASP A 47 25.71 -23.46 -15.67
C ASP A 47 25.74 -21.95 -15.34
N VAL A 48 26.01 -21.57 -14.09
CA VAL A 48 26.03 -20.16 -13.66
C VAL A 48 27.47 -19.70 -13.48
N THR A 49 27.91 -18.78 -14.34
CA THR A 49 29.23 -18.16 -14.24
C THR A 49 29.08 -16.71 -13.78
N PHE A 50 29.71 -16.35 -12.66
CA PHE A 50 29.83 -14.96 -12.24
C PHE A 50 30.91 -14.26 -13.05
N HIS A 51 30.52 -13.35 -13.94
CA HIS A 51 31.48 -12.61 -14.78
C HIS A 51 32.18 -11.47 -14.03
N ALA A 52 31.42 -10.68 -13.27
CA ALA A 52 31.92 -9.59 -12.44
C ALA A 52 30.85 -9.21 -11.40
N LEU A 53 31.27 -8.48 -10.36
CA LEU A 53 30.32 -7.81 -9.47
C LEU A 53 29.58 -6.70 -10.24
N PRO A 54 28.28 -6.47 -9.95
CA PRO A 54 27.56 -5.32 -10.49
C PRO A 54 28.26 -4.00 -10.15
N LYS A 55 28.16 -3.03 -11.06
CA LYS A 55 28.62 -1.67 -10.79
C LYS A 55 27.80 -1.08 -9.64
N ARG A 56 28.43 -0.27 -8.79
CA ARG A 56 27.71 0.49 -7.76
C ARG A 56 26.77 1.51 -8.42
N LEU A 57 25.64 1.76 -7.78
CA LEU A 57 24.74 2.86 -8.15
C LEU A 57 25.48 4.20 -8.11
N SER A 58 25.09 5.12 -8.99
CA SER A 58 25.53 6.52 -8.90
C SER A 58 25.08 7.14 -7.57
N PRO A 59 25.85 8.06 -6.97
CA PRO A 59 25.40 8.83 -5.81
C PRO A 59 24.09 9.59 -6.06
N ASP A 60 23.84 9.98 -7.32
CA ASP A 60 22.66 10.73 -7.73
C ASP A 60 21.55 9.83 -8.31
N ALA A 61 21.61 8.52 -8.04
CA ALA A 61 20.63 7.55 -8.53
C ALA A 61 19.28 7.74 -7.85
N ALA A 62 18.23 7.97 -8.65
CA ALA A 62 16.85 7.89 -8.17
C ALA A 62 16.35 6.46 -8.38
N THR A 63 15.91 5.80 -7.31
CA THR A 63 15.33 4.45 -7.34
C THR A 63 13.87 4.51 -6.89
N THR A 64 13.06 3.54 -7.29
CA THR A 64 11.64 3.50 -6.91
C THR A 64 11.18 2.06 -6.75
N ASP A 65 10.45 1.78 -5.67
CA ASP A 65 9.93 0.44 -5.43
C ASP A 65 8.78 0.10 -6.39
N TRP A 66 8.86 -1.07 -7.02
CA TRP A 66 7.82 -1.61 -7.90
C TRP A 66 6.93 -2.61 -7.16
N THR A 67 5.98 -2.08 -6.40
CA THR A 67 5.06 -2.90 -5.58
C THR A 67 4.03 -3.67 -6.41
N CYS A 68 3.80 -3.27 -7.66
CA CYS A 68 2.96 -3.98 -8.62
C CYS A 68 3.55 -3.87 -10.03
N PHE A 69 2.99 -4.63 -10.98
CA PHE A 69 3.49 -4.72 -12.35
C PHE A 69 3.57 -3.37 -13.08
N LEU A 70 2.64 -2.45 -12.80
CA LEU A 70 2.60 -1.14 -13.44
C LEU A 70 3.32 -0.06 -12.64
N GLY A 71 4.03 -0.45 -11.58
CA GLY A 71 4.72 0.47 -10.69
C GLY A 71 3.78 1.31 -9.82
N PRO A 72 4.33 2.22 -9.00
CA PRO A 72 3.56 2.97 -8.01
C PRO A 72 2.50 3.89 -8.63
N THR A 73 2.75 4.42 -9.82
CA THR A 73 1.83 5.29 -10.57
C THR A 73 0.83 4.53 -11.44
N HIS A 74 0.93 3.20 -11.52
CA HIS A 74 0.07 2.36 -12.35
C HIS A 74 0.05 2.74 -13.84
N ASP A 75 1.11 3.36 -14.33
CA ASP A 75 1.27 3.78 -15.73
C ASP A 75 2.36 2.99 -16.46
N GLY A 76 3.08 2.11 -15.77
CA GLY A 76 4.17 1.32 -16.34
C GLY A 76 5.44 2.12 -16.63
N TYR A 77 5.52 3.38 -16.18
CA TYR A 77 6.69 4.24 -16.41
C TYR A 77 7.61 4.27 -15.19
N SER A 78 8.90 3.97 -15.41
CA SER A 78 9.93 4.16 -14.39
C SER A 78 10.34 5.63 -14.29
N LYS A 79 10.40 6.16 -13.06
CA LYS A 79 10.98 7.48 -12.76
C LYS A 79 12.45 7.40 -12.33
N GLU A 80 13.04 6.22 -12.39
CA GLU A 80 14.41 5.98 -11.96
C GLU A 80 15.42 6.64 -12.92
N THR A 81 16.48 7.21 -12.36
CA THR A 81 17.51 7.93 -13.12
C THR A 81 18.90 7.65 -12.57
N ASN A 82 19.94 7.87 -13.38
CA ASN A 82 21.36 7.75 -13.01
C ASN A 82 21.74 6.40 -12.35
N LEU A 83 21.21 5.27 -12.82
CA LEU A 83 21.47 3.97 -12.20
C LEU A 83 22.92 3.45 -12.40
N LEU A 84 23.70 4.05 -13.32
CA LEU A 84 25.05 3.61 -13.71
C LEU A 84 26.07 4.75 -13.77
#